data_AF-A0A952V2G4-F1
#
_entry.id   AF-A0A952V2G4-F1
#
_cell.length_a   1.000
_cell.length_b   1.000
_cell.length_c   1.000
_cell.angle_alpha   90.00
_cell.angle_beta   90.00
_cell.angle_gamma   90.00
#
_symmetry.space_group_name_H-M   'P 1'
#
loop_
_entity.id
_entity.type
_entity.pdbx_description
1 polymer ?
#
loop_
_entity_poly.entity_id
_entity_poly.type
_entity_poly.pdbx_seq_one_letter_code
_entity_poly.pdbx_strand_id
1 'polypeptide(L)'
;MFRITVEDRRGPRTFTFVKDAVTIGRAPERDLVLEIDRVSRLHAEVRFDRARGAVLLEDRSANGVWRGDERVEGPYVVRPDDWLTIGSVRIRVQHDDYELGGVAAPEEQAFLAALLADPRDDETRLVYADWLEEHGKTAHAEFLRTQVAARGKRKDGPSAAEGFAEASARLAELAPLVEVAWRARVAMAAVQACGEQATGRPGRVAFELECTQRWDDMVPTEIEGIRRCTACRKDVAYVTTLEQAYGWAEEGGCVAVDAGISRTAAGVDVPLASLRGRLAPNVASRGTKRLSF
;
A
#
# COMPACT_ATOMS: atom_id res chain seq x y z
N MET A 1 -1.88 10.99 -1.93
CA MET A 1 -1.18 12.26 -2.28
C MET A 1 -1.13 12.42 -3.80
N PHE A 2 -1.32 13.63 -4.37
CA PHE A 2 -1.29 13.84 -5.83
C PHE A 2 0.11 14.12 -6.37
N ARG A 3 0.42 13.57 -7.54
CA ARG A 3 1.52 13.95 -8.44
C ARG A 3 0.94 14.39 -9.78
N ILE A 4 1.13 15.64 -10.18
CA ILE A 4 0.70 16.16 -11.49
C ILE A 4 1.92 16.54 -12.30
N THR A 5 2.18 15.81 -13.38
CA THR A 5 3.19 16.18 -14.38
C THR A 5 2.54 17.08 -15.42
N VAL A 6 3.09 18.27 -15.63
CA VAL A 6 2.71 19.21 -16.68
C VAL A 6 3.79 19.21 -17.76
N GLU A 7 3.41 18.96 -19.00
CA GLU A 7 4.28 19.04 -20.18
C GLU A 7 3.90 20.24 -21.04
N ASP A 8 4.86 21.13 -21.26
CA ASP A 8 4.75 22.30 -22.12
C ASP A 8 6.05 22.55 -22.91
N ARG A 9 6.18 23.69 -23.59
CA ARG A 9 7.37 24.05 -24.40
C ARG A 9 8.70 24.12 -23.61
N ARG A 10 8.65 24.15 -22.28
CA ARG A 10 9.80 24.15 -21.36
C ARG A 10 10.17 22.73 -20.89
N GLY A 11 9.41 21.71 -21.31
CA GLY A 11 9.57 20.31 -20.89
C GLY A 11 8.69 19.91 -19.69
N PRO A 12 8.74 18.64 -19.28
CA PRO A 12 7.91 18.09 -18.21
C PRO A 12 8.33 18.60 -16.83
N ARG A 13 7.36 18.97 -16.01
CA ARG A 13 7.53 19.44 -14.62
C ARG A 13 6.49 18.78 -13.72
N THR A 14 6.92 18.14 -12.64
CA THR A 14 6.01 17.43 -11.72
C THR A 14 5.80 18.22 -10.42
N PHE A 15 4.54 18.39 -10.06
CA PHE A 15 4.08 19.07 -8.85
C PHE A 15 3.43 18.05 -7.90
N THR A 16 3.64 18.20 -6.60
CA THR A 16 3.14 17.26 -5.59
C THR A 16 2.22 17.98 -4.61
N PHE A 17 1.05 17.40 -4.31
CA PHE A 17 0.04 18.01 -3.45
C PHE A 17 -0.48 17.03 -2.40
N VAL A 18 -0.34 17.39 -1.12
CA VAL A 18 -0.89 16.65 0.03
C VAL A 18 -2.30 17.20 0.33
N LYS A 19 -3.24 16.90 -0.56
CA LYS A 19 -4.66 17.31 -0.50
C LYS A 19 -5.55 16.24 -1.14
N ASP A 20 -6.82 16.18 -0.73
CA ASP A 20 -7.82 15.28 -1.33
C ASP A 20 -8.37 15.77 -2.66
N ALA A 21 -8.20 17.07 -2.95
CA ALA A 21 -8.49 17.69 -4.23
C ALA A 21 -7.44 18.76 -4.58
N VAL A 22 -7.22 18.97 -5.89
CA VAL A 22 -6.29 19.95 -6.45
C VAL A 22 -7.01 20.74 -7.55
N THR A 23 -7.06 22.06 -7.38
CA THR A 23 -7.69 22.97 -8.35
C THR A 23 -6.68 23.44 -9.41
N ILE A 24 -7.10 23.42 -10.68
CA ILE A 24 -6.26 23.77 -11.83
C ILE A 24 -6.90 24.94 -12.57
N GLY A 25 -6.11 25.97 -12.91
CA GLY A 25 -6.61 27.11 -13.69
C GLY A 25 -5.61 28.26 -13.78
N ARG A 26 -5.99 29.37 -14.43
CA ARG A 26 -5.09 30.53 -14.60
C ARG A 26 -5.12 31.55 -13.47
N ALA A 27 -6.01 31.40 -12.49
CA ALA A 27 -6.08 32.34 -11.38
C ALA A 27 -4.99 32.02 -10.34
N PRO A 28 -4.33 33.02 -9.73
CA PRO A 28 -3.23 32.80 -8.79
C PRO A 28 -3.67 32.06 -7.52
N GLU A 29 -4.96 32.09 -7.18
CA GLU A 29 -5.57 31.34 -6.07
C GLU A 29 -5.94 29.89 -6.42
N ARG A 30 -5.30 29.26 -7.42
CA ARG A 30 -5.42 27.83 -7.75
C ARG A 30 -4.20 27.06 -7.24
N ASP A 31 -4.37 25.77 -6.97
CA ASP A 31 -3.27 24.91 -6.51
C ASP A 31 -2.22 24.69 -7.61
N LEU A 32 -2.68 24.42 -8.84
CA LEU A 32 -1.85 24.36 -10.04
C LEU A 32 -2.21 25.51 -10.97
N VAL A 33 -1.39 26.57 -10.92
CA VAL A 33 -1.55 27.76 -11.75
C VAL A 33 -0.97 27.52 -13.15
N LEU A 34 -1.82 27.65 -14.18
CA LEU A 34 -1.45 27.57 -15.59
C LEU A 34 -1.68 28.94 -16.25
N GLU A 35 -0.63 29.75 -16.33
CA GLU A 35 -0.64 31.12 -16.89
C GLU A 35 -0.80 31.13 -18.42
N ILE A 36 -1.99 30.77 -18.89
CA ILE A 36 -2.32 30.61 -20.31
C ILE A 36 -3.69 31.22 -20.58
N ASP A 37 -3.80 32.11 -21.58
CA ASP A 37 -5.04 32.87 -21.84
C ASP A 37 -6.26 31.97 -22.14
N ARG A 38 -6.05 30.83 -22.78
CA ARG A 38 -7.09 29.83 -23.07
C ARG A 38 -7.53 29.00 -21.85
N VAL A 39 -6.90 29.18 -20.70
CA VAL A 39 -7.26 28.46 -19.47
C VAL A 39 -8.25 29.30 -18.64
N SER A 40 -9.35 28.70 -18.19
CA SER A 40 -10.31 29.38 -17.32
C SER A 40 -9.72 29.63 -15.92
N ARG A 41 -10.26 30.62 -15.18
CA ARG A 41 -9.77 30.99 -13.84
C ARG A 41 -9.79 29.80 -12.88
N LEU A 42 -10.92 29.10 -12.83
CA LEU A 42 -11.02 27.69 -12.49
C LEU A 42 -11.21 26.95 -13.82
N HIS A 43 -10.37 25.97 -14.14
CA HIS A 43 -10.46 25.20 -15.38
C HIS A 43 -10.89 23.76 -15.08
N ALA A 44 -10.23 23.11 -14.14
CA ALA A 44 -10.57 21.77 -13.72
C ALA A 44 -10.33 21.62 -12.21
N GLU A 45 -10.99 20.64 -11.62
CA GLU A 45 -10.67 20.12 -10.29
C GLU A 45 -10.36 18.64 -10.43
N VAL A 46 -9.29 18.17 -9.80
CA VAL A 46 -9.03 16.72 -9.65
C VAL A 46 -9.20 16.35 -8.19
N ARG A 47 -9.95 15.28 -7.91
CA ARG A 47 -10.24 14.79 -6.56
C ARG A 47 -10.03 13.28 -6.47
N PHE A 48 -9.62 12.80 -5.31
CA PHE A 48 -9.55 11.36 -5.06
C PHE A 48 -10.84 10.88 -4.41
N ASP A 49 -11.59 10.04 -5.13
CA ASP A 49 -12.82 9.44 -4.64
C ASP A 49 -12.49 8.17 -3.86
N ARG A 50 -12.29 8.32 -2.54
CA ARG A 50 -11.93 7.19 -1.64
C ARG A 50 -12.90 6.02 -1.72
N ALA A 51 -14.19 6.28 -1.93
CA ALA A 51 -15.19 5.22 -2.03
C ALA A 51 -15.08 4.39 -3.32
N ARG A 52 -14.49 4.97 -4.37
CA ARG A 52 -14.27 4.31 -5.68
C ARG A 52 -12.82 3.92 -5.93
N GLY A 53 -11.88 4.34 -5.08
CA GLY A 53 -10.44 4.21 -5.30
C GLY A 53 -9.95 4.95 -6.55
N ALA A 54 -10.63 6.02 -6.98
CA ALA A 54 -10.47 6.60 -8.31
C ALA A 54 -10.08 8.08 -8.26
N VAL A 55 -9.15 8.50 -9.13
CA VAL A 55 -8.97 9.92 -9.43
C VAL A 55 -10.07 10.37 -10.39
N LEU A 56 -10.83 11.39 -10.00
CA LEU A 56 -11.87 12.00 -10.81
C LEU A 56 -11.47 13.43 -11.18
N LEU A 57 -11.50 13.75 -12.47
CA LEU A 57 -11.37 15.11 -12.99
C LEU A 57 -12.74 15.67 -13.36
N GLU A 58 -13.04 16.89 -12.94
CA GLU A 58 -14.24 17.61 -13.37
C GLU A 58 -13.86 18.87 -14.16
N ASP A 59 -14.33 18.96 -15.42
CA ASP A 59 -14.17 20.15 -16.26
C ASP A 59 -15.12 21.27 -15.78
N ARG A 60 -14.54 22.42 -15.46
CA ARG A 60 -15.23 23.64 -15.03
C ARG A 60 -14.98 24.81 -16.00
N SER A 61 -14.43 24.51 -17.18
CA SER A 61 -13.90 25.50 -18.12
C SER A 61 -14.85 25.84 -19.28
N ALA A 62 -14.53 26.93 -19.98
CA ALA A 62 -15.18 27.26 -21.25
C ALA A 62 -14.63 26.46 -22.46
N ASN A 63 -13.37 26.00 -22.41
CA ASN A 63 -12.64 25.49 -23.58
C ASN A 63 -12.43 23.96 -23.58
N GLY A 64 -12.80 23.27 -22.50
CA GLY A 64 -12.69 21.83 -22.37
C GLY A 64 -11.35 21.34 -21.84
N VAL A 65 -11.42 20.23 -21.10
CA VAL A 65 -10.32 19.28 -20.93
C VAL A 65 -10.47 18.18 -21.98
N TRP A 66 -9.35 17.72 -22.56
CA TRP A 66 -9.36 16.80 -23.70
C TRP A 66 -8.45 15.60 -23.46
N ARG A 67 -8.75 14.44 -24.03
CA ARG A 67 -7.92 13.22 -24.02
C ARG A 67 -7.63 12.82 -25.46
N GLY A 68 -6.43 13.13 -25.93
CA GLY A 68 -6.17 13.14 -27.38
C GLY A 68 -7.09 14.17 -28.05
N ASP A 69 -7.91 13.73 -28.99
CA ASP A 69 -8.88 14.55 -29.72
C ASP A 69 -10.31 14.51 -29.11
N GLU A 70 -10.56 13.66 -28.11
CA GLU A 70 -11.87 13.53 -27.46
C GLU A 70 -12.02 14.54 -26.31
N ARG A 71 -13.17 15.23 -26.23
CA ARG A 71 -13.47 16.08 -25.07
C ARG A 71 -13.88 15.21 -23.88
N VAL A 72 -13.36 15.56 -22.71
CA VAL A 72 -13.73 14.94 -21.44
C VAL A 72 -15.14 15.40 -21.02
N GLU A 73 -16.01 14.44 -20.67
CA GLU A 73 -17.39 14.69 -20.20
C GLU A 73 -17.61 14.22 -18.74
N GLY A 74 -18.37 15.00 -17.98
CA GLY A 74 -18.73 14.70 -16.58
C GLY A 74 -17.54 14.61 -15.62
N PRO A 75 -17.71 13.94 -14.46
CA PRO A 75 -16.60 13.54 -13.60
C PRO A 75 -15.85 12.36 -14.25
N TYR A 76 -14.75 12.68 -14.92
CA TYR A 76 -13.95 11.73 -15.69
C TYR A 76 -12.99 10.93 -14.82
N VAL A 77 -12.98 9.62 -15.01
CA VAL A 77 -12.11 8.69 -14.30
C VAL A 77 -10.72 8.69 -14.94
N VAL A 78 -9.75 9.34 -14.31
CA VAL A 78 -8.40 9.51 -14.84
C VAL A 78 -7.60 8.22 -14.69
N ARG A 79 -6.98 7.74 -15.79
CA ARG A 79 -6.07 6.58 -15.80
C ARG A 79 -4.62 7.00 -15.54
N PRO A 80 -3.72 6.11 -15.07
CA PRO A 80 -2.38 6.51 -14.63
C PRO A 80 -1.54 7.09 -15.78
N ASP A 81 -1.79 6.57 -16.99
CA ASP A 81 -1.13 6.96 -18.24
C ASP A 81 -1.93 7.96 -19.08
N ASP A 82 -3.07 8.46 -18.57
CA ASP A 82 -3.85 9.46 -19.30
C ASP A 82 -3.12 10.79 -19.36
N TRP A 83 -2.78 11.20 -20.57
CA TRP A 83 -2.40 12.57 -20.88
C TRP A 83 -3.63 13.37 -21.28
N LEU A 84 -3.97 14.35 -20.45
CA LEU A 84 -5.11 15.25 -20.64
C LEU A 84 -4.62 16.64 -21.07
N THR A 85 -5.20 17.20 -22.12
CA THR A 85 -4.82 18.51 -22.64
C THR A 85 -5.71 19.60 -22.04
N ILE A 86 -5.06 20.64 -21.51
CA ILE A 86 -5.69 21.85 -20.96
C ILE A 86 -5.10 23.07 -21.67
N GLY A 87 -5.89 23.71 -22.53
CA GLY A 87 -5.44 24.86 -23.33
C GLY A 87 -4.34 24.48 -24.34
N SER A 88 -3.07 24.66 -23.97
CA SER A 88 -1.91 24.32 -24.80
C SER A 88 -0.85 23.48 -24.06
N VAL A 89 -1.22 22.88 -22.93
CA VAL A 89 -0.33 22.01 -22.13
C VAL A 89 -0.99 20.66 -21.91
N ARG A 90 -0.17 19.63 -21.76
CA ARG A 90 -0.62 18.29 -21.40
C ARG A 90 -0.35 18.07 -19.93
N ILE A 91 -1.28 17.46 -19.22
CA ILE A 91 -1.12 17.05 -17.82
C ILE A 91 -1.32 15.55 -17.70
N ARG A 92 -0.56 14.92 -16.80
CA ARG A 92 -0.80 13.55 -16.34
C ARG A 92 -0.97 13.60 -14.83
N VAL A 93 -2.09 13.07 -14.35
CA VAL A 93 -2.48 13.13 -12.93
C VAL A 93 -2.35 11.73 -12.35
N GLN A 94 -1.44 11.61 -11.39
CA GLN A 94 -1.27 10.43 -10.56
C GLN A 94 -1.71 10.78 -9.14
N HIS A 95 -2.20 9.78 -8.42
CA HIS A 95 -2.39 9.86 -6.98
C HIS A 95 -1.74 8.62 -6.39
N ASP A 96 -1.00 8.75 -5.28
CA ASP A 96 -0.36 7.59 -4.66
C ASP A 96 -1.44 6.54 -4.33
N ASP A 97 -2.58 6.95 -3.76
CA ASP A 97 -3.72 6.09 -3.45
C ASP A 97 -4.43 5.52 -4.71
N TYR A 98 -4.00 5.94 -5.91
CA TYR A 98 -4.43 5.43 -7.21
C TYR A 98 -3.38 4.52 -7.88
N GLU A 99 -2.08 4.77 -7.67
CA GLU A 99 -1.02 3.75 -7.84
C GLU A 99 -1.17 2.59 -6.82
N LEU A 100 -1.98 2.80 -5.77
CA LEU A 100 -2.43 1.81 -4.79
C LEU A 100 -3.72 1.06 -5.21
N GLY A 101 -4.30 1.37 -6.38
CA GLY A 101 -5.49 0.68 -6.86
C GLY A 101 -6.10 1.34 -8.08
N GLY A 102 -5.56 1.05 -9.26
CA GLY A 102 -6.22 1.39 -10.52
C GLY A 102 -7.64 0.80 -10.57
N VAL A 103 -8.48 1.35 -11.44
CA VAL A 103 -9.85 0.84 -11.63
C VAL A 103 -9.79 -0.57 -12.21
N ALA A 104 -9.75 -1.54 -11.30
CA ALA A 104 -9.92 -2.95 -11.57
C ALA A 104 -11.13 -3.15 -12.49
N ALA A 105 -10.99 -3.98 -13.51
CA ALA A 105 -12.12 -4.40 -14.34
C ALA A 105 -13.24 -4.97 -13.43
N PRO A 106 -14.52 -4.92 -13.81
CA PRO A 106 -15.60 -5.45 -12.98
C PRO A 106 -15.37 -6.91 -12.53
N GLU A 107 -14.73 -7.73 -13.38
CA GLU A 107 -14.29 -9.09 -13.03
C GLU A 107 -13.21 -9.08 -11.93
N GLU A 108 -12.19 -8.23 -12.06
CA GLU A 108 -11.13 -8.06 -11.06
C GLU A 108 -11.68 -7.52 -9.73
N GLN A 109 -12.69 -6.64 -9.76
CA GLN A 109 -13.37 -6.19 -8.56
C GLN A 109 -14.12 -7.34 -7.87
N ALA A 110 -14.75 -8.25 -8.63
CA ALA A 110 -15.41 -9.43 -8.08
C ALA A 110 -14.39 -10.38 -7.41
N PHE A 111 -13.25 -10.66 -8.06
CA PHE A 111 -12.16 -11.45 -7.44
C PHE A 111 -11.64 -10.80 -6.16
N LEU A 112 -11.35 -9.50 -6.18
CA LEU A 112 -10.84 -8.78 -5.02
C LEU A 112 -11.89 -8.69 -3.89
N ALA A 113 -13.18 -8.60 -4.21
CA ALA A 113 -14.26 -8.65 -3.22
C ALA A 113 -14.40 -10.05 -2.59
N ALA A 114 -14.31 -11.12 -3.40
CA ALA A 114 -14.32 -12.49 -2.91
C ALA A 114 -13.12 -12.78 -1.99
N LEU A 115 -11.91 -12.35 -2.36
CA LEU A 115 -10.72 -12.49 -1.52
C LEU A 115 -10.72 -11.61 -0.27
N LEU A 116 -11.48 -10.51 -0.25
CA LEU A 116 -11.72 -9.73 0.98
C LEU A 116 -12.74 -10.41 1.91
N ALA A 117 -13.71 -11.16 1.34
CA ALA A 117 -14.71 -11.91 2.10
C ALA A 117 -14.15 -13.22 2.68
N ASP A 118 -13.35 -13.97 1.90
CA ASP A 118 -12.53 -15.09 2.40
C ASP A 118 -11.08 -15.01 1.87
N PRO A 119 -10.17 -14.38 2.64
CA PRO A 119 -8.74 -14.35 2.30
C PRO A 119 -8.07 -15.73 2.26
N ARG A 120 -8.72 -16.80 2.73
CA ARG A 120 -8.21 -18.17 2.76
C ARG A 120 -8.72 -19.03 1.60
N ASP A 121 -9.56 -18.55 0.72
CA ASP A 121 -9.96 -19.32 -0.48
C ASP A 121 -8.76 -19.49 -1.44
N ASP A 122 -8.21 -20.71 -1.55
CA ASP A 122 -7.14 -21.01 -2.50
C ASP A 122 -7.66 -21.17 -3.94
N GLU A 123 -8.92 -21.58 -4.12
CA GLU A 123 -9.51 -21.80 -5.44
C GLU A 123 -9.71 -20.45 -6.14
N THR A 124 -10.37 -19.51 -5.46
CA THR A 124 -10.51 -18.12 -5.95
C THR A 124 -9.15 -17.45 -6.17
N ARG A 125 -8.15 -17.72 -5.31
CA ARG A 125 -6.77 -17.20 -5.50
C ARG A 125 -6.10 -17.73 -6.76
N LEU A 126 -6.25 -19.01 -7.07
CA LEU A 126 -5.65 -19.62 -8.27
C LEU A 126 -6.39 -19.17 -9.54
N VAL A 127 -7.73 -19.16 -9.53
CA VAL A 127 -8.52 -18.64 -10.67
C VAL A 127 -8.22 -17.16 -10.93
N TYR A 128 -8.07 -16.34 -9.88
CA TYR A 128 -7.66 -14.95 -10.05
C TYR A 128 -6.21 -14.83 -10.55
N ALA A 129 -5.30 -15.72 -10.14
CA ALA A 129 -3.93 -15.74 -10.66
C ALA A 129 -3.89 -16.05 -12.17
N ASP A 130 -4.69 -17.00 -12.64
CA ASP A 130 -4.79 -17.34 -14.05
C ASP A 130 -5.36 -16.15 -14.85
N TRP A 131 -6.44 -15.52 -14.36
CA TRP A 131 -6.98 -14.28 -14.95
C TRP A 131 -5.94 -13.16 -15.00
N LEU A 132 -5.16 -12.95 -13.94
CA LEU A 132 -4.09 -11.93 -13.89
C LEU A 132 -3.02 -12.19 -14.95
N GLU A 133 -2.65 -13.45 -15.18
CA GLU A 133 -1.66 -13.85 -16.18
C GLU A 133 -2.15 -13.63 -17.61
N GLU A 134 -3.40 -14.00 -17.91
CA GLU A 134 -4.07 -13.71 -19.19
C GLU A 134 -4.13 -12.19 -19.48
N HIS A 135 -4.24 -11.37 -18.44
CA HIS A 135 -4.26 -9.90 -18.52
C HIS A 135 -2.85 -9.27 -18.40
N GLY A 136 -1.78 -10.06 -18.53
CA GLY A 136 -0.39 -9.60 -18.57
C GLY A 136 0.22 -9.20 -17.21
N LYS A 137 -0.50 -9.37 -16.10
CA LYS A 137 -0.04 -9.08 -14.73
C LYS A 137 0.71 -10.28 -14.13
N THR A 138 1.69 -10.83 -14.85
CA THR A 138 2.41 -12.07 -14.49
C THR A 138 3.01 -12.03 -13.07
N ALA A 139 3.57 -10.90 -12.64
CA ALA A 139 4.11 -10.75 -11.28
C ALA A 139 3.03 -10.85 -10.19
N HIS A 140 1.80 -10.38 -10.45
CA HIS A 140 0.67 -10.51 -9.53
C HIS A 140 0.18 -11.97 -9.46
N ALA A 141 0.09 -12.63 -10.62
CA ALA A 141 -0.29 -14.04 -10.72
C ALA A 141 0.68 -14.93 -9.94
N GLU A 142 1.99 -14.75 -10.13
CA GLU A 142 3.02 -15.48 -9.41
C GLU A 142 2.98 -15.19 -7.90
N PHE A 143 2.69 -13.95 -7.49
CA PHE A 143 2.55 -13.58 -6.09
C PHE A 143 1.41 -14.36 -5.40
N LEU A 144 0.23 -14.47 -6.02
CA LEU A 144 -0.87 -15.29 -5.49
C LEU A 144 -0.51 -16.77 -5.42
N ARG A 145 0.02 -17.35 -6.52
CA ARG A 145 0.43 -18.76 -6.57
C ARG A 145 1.48 -19.08 -5.51
N THR A 146 2.42 -18.16 -5.26
CA THR A 146 3.44 -18.30 -4.19
C THR A 146 2.81 -18.27 -2.79
N GLN A 147 1.82 -17.39 -2.54
CA GLN A 147 1.08 -17.38 -1.26
C GLN A 147 0.32 -18.69 -1.01
N VAL A 148 -0.36 -19.22 -2.03
CA VAL A 148 -1.06 -20.52 -1.97
C VAL A 148 -0.08 -21.66 -1.67
N ALA A 149 1.02 -21.74 -2.42
CA ALA A 149 2.06 -22.76 -2.23
C ALA A 149 2.70 -22.70 -0.83
N ALA A 150 3.00 -21.50 -0.32
CA ALA A 150 3.54 -21.29 1.03
C ALA A 150 2.61 -21.84 2.14
N ARG A 151 1.29 -21.84 1.89
CA ARG A 151 0.29 -22.34 2.82
C ARG A 151 0.16 -23.86 2.80
N GLY A 152 0.17 -24.46 1.61
CA GLY A 152 0.12 -25.92 1.44
C GLY A 152 1.29 -26.64 2.12
N LYS A 153 2.48 -26.04 2.12
CA LYS A 153 3.70 -26.60 2.74
C LYS A 153 3.70 -26.58 4.28
N ARG A 154 2.68 -26.04 4.98
CA ARG A 154 2.67 -25.91 6.46
C ARG A 154 2.33 -27.18 7.27
N LYS A 155 2.19 -28.35 6.66
CA LYS A 155 1.97 -29.61 7.40
C LYS A 155 3.29 -30.14 7.96
N ASP A 156 3.29 -30.53 9.24
CA ASP A 156 4.46 -30.54 10.13
C ASP A 156 5.71 -31.29 9.64
N GLY A 157 6.87 -30.64 9.72
CA GLY A 157 8.20 -31.22 9.43
C GLY A 157 9.27 -30.16 9.15
N PRO A 158 10.58 -30.50 9.16
CA PRO A 158 11.64 -29.55 8.83
C PRO A 158 11.53 -28.99 7.40
N SER A 159 11.05 -29.79 6.44
CA SER A 159 10.76 -29.36 5.07
C SER A 159 9.65 -28.31 4.96
N ALA A 160 8.75 -28.22 5.96
CA ALA A 160 7.74 -27.16 6.02
C ALA A 160 8.35 -25.79 6.34
N ALA A 161 9.43 -25.76 7.13
CA ALA A 161 10.16 -24.53 7.46
C ALA A 161 10.98 -24.04 6.25
N GLU A 162 11.67 -24.96 5.57
CA GLU A 162 12.43 -24.66 4.34
C GLU A 162 11.50 -24.14 3.23
N GLY A 163 10.39 -24.82 2.99
CA GLY A 163 9.40 -24.40 1.99
C GLY A 163 8.70 -23.07 2.30
N PHE A 164 8.57 -22.70 3.57
CA PHE A 164 8.07 -21.39 3.98
C PHE A 164 9.13 -20.29 3.80
N ALA A 165 10.41 -20.59 4.07
CA ALA A 165 11.51 -19.66 3.86
C ALA A 165 11.73 -19.35 2.36
N GLU A 166 11.72 -20.38 1.51
CA GLU A 166 11.77 -20.27 0.04
C GLU A 166 10.65 -19.37 -0.49
N ALA A 167 9.39 -19.65 -0.13
CA ALA A 167 8.25 -18.85 -0.58
C ALA A 167 8.29 -17.41 -0.02
N SER A 168 8.80 -17.22 1.20
CA SER A 168 8.99 -15.87 1.78
C SER A 168 10.04 -15.05 1.02
N ALA A 169 11.14 -15.69 0.61
CA ALA A 169 12.16 -15.05 -0.23
C ALA A 169 11.57 -14.67 -1.60
N ARG A 170 10.83 -15.57 -2.24
CA ARG A 170 10.21 -15.29 -3.54
C ARG A 170 9.16 -14.18 -3.48
N LEU A 171 8.35 -14.12 -2.42
CA LEU A 171 7.43 -13.00 -2.21
C LEU A 171 8.16 -11.67 -2.01
N ALA A 172 9.34 -11.66 -1.39
CA ALA A 172 10.16 -10.46 -1.24
C ALA A 172 10.80 -9.98 -2.55
N GLU A 173 11.11 -10.90 -3.48
CA GLU A 173 11.55 -10.57 -4.85
C GLU A 173 10.43 -10.03 -5.73
N LEU A 174 9.20 -10.53 -5.55
CA LEU A 174 8.01 -10.09 -6.28
C LEU A 174 7.42 -8.78 -5.74
N ALA A 175 7.56 -8.49 -4.44
CA ALA A 175 6.96 -7.33 -3.78
C ALA A 175 7.31 -5.94 -4.37
N PRO A 176 8.50 -5.69 -4.95
CA PRO A 176 8.81 -4.44 -5.67
C PRO A 176 8.17 -4.35 -7.06
N LEU A 177 7.75 -5.48 -7.64
CA LEU A 177 7.13 -5.58 -8.97
C LEU A 177 5.59 -5.60 -8.89
N VAL A 178 5.03 -5.46 -7.68
CA VAL A 178 3.60 -5.55 -7.41
C VAL A 178 3.18 -4.47 -6.42
N GLU A 179 2.16 -3.71 -6.81
CA GLU A 179 1.68 -2.48 -6.20
C GLU A 179 1.25 -2.69 -4.73
N VAL A 180 1.70 -1.81 -3.84
CA VAL A 180 1.66 -2.00 -2.38
C VAL A 180 0.25 -2.29 -1.85
N ALA A 181 -0.78 -1.61 -2.34
CA ALA A 181 -2.15 -1.84 -1.86
C ALA A 181 -2.92 -2.91 -2.65
N TRP A 182 -2.49 -3.28 -3.86
CA TRP A 182 -2.93 -4.58 -4.38
C TRP A 182 -2.41 -5.70 -3.46
N ARG A 183 -1.13 -5.64 -3.05
CA ARG A 183 -0.57 -6.57 -2.06
C ARG A 183 -1.31 -6.51 -0.73
N ALA A 184 -1.67 -5.33 -0.24
CA ALA A 184 -2.43 -5.18 1.01
C ALA A 184 -3.86 -5.78 0.95
N ARG A 185 -4.49 -5.79 -0.23
CA ARG A 185 -5.82 -6.41 -0.44
C ARG A 185 -5.79 -7.93 -0.50
N VAL A 186 -4.70 -8.53 -0.99
CA VAL A 186 -4.55 -10.00 -1.12
C VAL A 186 -3.63 -10.65 -0.08
N ALA A 187 -3.06 -9.85 0.83
CA ALA A 187 -2.03 -10.27 1.77
C ALA A 187 -2.39 -11.54 2.57
N MET A 188 -1.37 -12.33 2.88
CA MET A 188 -1.48 -13.48 3.80
C MET A 188 -0.53 -13.36 5.00
N ALA A 189 -0.21 -12.13 5.40
CA ALA A 189 0.80 -11.86 6.42
C ALA A 189 0.37 -12.37 7.82
N ALA A 190 1.31 -13.00 8.52
CA ALA A 190 1.13 -13.32 9.94
C ALA A 190 1.35 -12.05 10.78
N VAL A 191 0.39 -11.71 11.66
CA VAL A 191 0.61 -10.68 12.67
C VAL A 191 1.60 -11.18 13.71
N GLN A 192 2.29 -10.21 14.28
CA GLN A 192 3.39 -10.36 15.21
C GLN A 192 2.89 -9.76 16.60
N ALA A 193 3.11 -10.43 17.77
CA ALA A 193 2.91 -10.16 19.26
C ALA A 193 1.56 -10.05 20.07
N CYS A 194 1.21 -11.12 20.85
CA CYS A 194 0.44 -11.30 22.12
C CYS A 194 0.49 -12.78 22.81
N GLY A 195 1.16 -13.06 23.98
CA GLY A 195 1.65 -14.38 24.58
C GLY A 195 3.03 -14.39 25.36
N GLU A 196 3.10 -14.75 26.66
CA GLU A 196 3.75 -13.97 27.77
C GLU A 196 5.23 -14.21 28.28
N GLN A 197 6.25 -14.67 27.53
CA GLN A 197 7.58 -15.02 28.13
C GLN A 197 8.85 -14.60 27.37
N ALA A 198 9.35 -13.37 27.59
CA ALA A 198 10.55 -12.83 26.92
C ALA A 198 11.64 -12.24 27.85
N THR A 199 11.95 -12.89 28.98
CA THR A 199 13.03 -12.43 29.87
C THR A 199 14.42 -12.95 29.45
N GLY A 200 15.29 -12.05 28.96
CA GLY A 200 16.75 -12.18 29.22
C GLY A 200 17.73 -12.46 28.07
N ARG A 201 17.40 -12.24 26.78
CA ARG A 201 18.39 -12.31 25.68
C ARG A 201 18.62 -10.94 25.01
N PRO A 202 19.87 -10.43 24.96
CA PRO A 202 20.18 -9.18 24.24
C PRO A 202 20.07 -9.37 22.72
N GLY A 203 19.76 -8.28 22.01
CA GLY A 203 19.66 -8.27 20.54
C GLY A 203 18.29 -8.66 19.97
N ARG A 204 17.30 -9.04 20.79
CA ARG A 204 15.90 -9.18 20.35
C ARG A 204 15.05 -8.00 20.81
N VAL A 205 14.17 -7.56 19.92
CA VAL A 205 13.11 -6.62 20.26
C VAL A 205 12.06 -7.38 21.08
N ALA A 206 11.99 -7.09 22.38
CA ALA A 206 11.16 -7.83 23.32
C ALA A 206 9.74 -7.25 23.38
N PHE A 207 8.76 -8.12 23.21
CA PHE A 207 7.36 -7.81 23.23
C PHE A 207 6.74 -8.67 24.32
N GLU A 208 5.95 -8.06 25.20
CA GLU A 208 5.49 -8.69 26.46
C GLU A 208 4.75 -10.01 26.22
N LEU A 209 4.28 -10.21 25.00
CA LEU A 209 3.24 -11.14 24.64
C LEU A 209 3.42 -11.49 23.10
N GLU A 210 3.53 -12.75 22.53
CA GLU A 210 3.60 -13.28 21.10
C GLU A 210 2.28 -13.86 20.38
N CYS A 211 1.70 -13.26 19.28
CA CYS A 211 0.22 -13.25 18.96
C CYS A 211 -0.28 -14.36 18.04
N THR A 212 -1.35 -15.09 18.37
CA THR A 212 -1.93 -16.06 17.42
C THR A 212 -2.68 -15.47 16.23
N GLN A 213 -3.17 -14.22 16.33
CA GLN A 213 -4.05 -13.57 15.36
C GLN A 213 -3.33 -13.22 14.04
N ARG A 214 -4.10 -12.88 13.01
CA ARG A 214 -3.64 -12.24 11.77
C ARG A 214 -4.43 -10.97 11.49
N TRP A 215 -3.89 -10.10 10.65
CA TRP A 215 -4.55 -8.86 10.21
C TRP A 215 -5.91 -9.15 9.58
N ASP A 216 -5.98 -10.26 8.88
CA ASP A 216 -7.13 -10.78 8.14
C ASP A 216 -8.25 -11.30 9.06
N ASP A 217 -7.92 -11.60 10.32
CA ASP A 217 -8.87 -12.08 11.35
C ASP A 217 -9.44 -10.91 12.21
N MET A 218 -9.17 -9.65 11.84
CA MET A 218 -9.51 -8.44 12.60
C MET A 218 -10.60 -7.60 11.93
N VAL A 219 -11.43 -6.94 12.74
CA VAL A 219 -12.56 -6.13 12.26
C VAL A 219 -12.05 -4.74 11.83
N PRO A 220 -12.39 -4.25 10.62
CA PRO A 220 -12.08 -2.88 10.20
C PRO A 220 -12.63 -1.81 11.16
N THR A 221 -11.87 -0.73 11.33
CA THR A 221 -12.36 0.48 12.02
C THR A 221 -12.70 1.58 11.00
N GLU A 222 -13.21 2.71 11.46
CA GLU A 222 -13.43 3.90 10.63
C GLU A 222 -12.12 4.56 10.16
N ILE A 223 -10.98 4.19 10.76
CA ILE A 223 -9.65 4.69 10.37
C ILE A 223 -9.00 3.67 9.44
N GLU A 224 -8.71 4.10 8.21
CA GLU A 224 -8.01 3.28 7.23
C GLU A 224 -6.62 2.87 7.73
N GLY A 225 -6.20 1.65 7.41
CA GLY A 225 -4.97 1.07 7.96
C GLY A 225 -5.07 0.71 9.45
N ILE A 226 -6.23 0.83 10.12
CA ILE A 226 -6.46 0.38 11.49
C ILE A 226 -7.59 -0.65 11.56
N ARG A 227 -7.31 -1.80 12.21
CA ARG A 227 -8.29 -2.84 12.51
C ARG A 227 -8.32 -3.12 14.01
N ARG A 228 -9.50 -3.43 14.55
CA ARG A 228 -9.68 -3.85 15.94
C ARG A 228 -9.59 -5.36 16.05
N CYS A 229 -8.67 -5.84 16.86
CA CYS A 229 -8.50 -7.27 17.10
C CYS A 229 -9.67 -7.81 17.95
N THR A 230 -10.33 -8.85 17.46
CA THR A 230 -11.47 -9.51 18.16
C THR A 230 -11.05 -10.20 19.47
N ALA A 231 -9.81 -10.73 19.53
CA ALA A 231 -9.29 -11.42 20.70
C ALA A 231 -8.85 -10.48 21.83
N CYS A 232 -7.99 -9.50 21.56
CA CYS A 232 -7.44 -8.60 22.60
C CYS A 232 -8.16 -7.25 22.71
N ARG A 233 -9.09 -6.94 21.78
CA ARG A 233 -9.86 -5.68 21.69
C ARG A 233 -9.02 -4.41 21.53
N LYS A 234 -7.71 -4.53 21.28
CA LYS A 234 -6.83 -3.42 20.91
C LYS A 234 -6.95 -3.09 19.42
N ASP A 235 -6.66 -1.83 19.11
CA ASP A 235 -6.44 -1.38 17.74
C ASP A 235 -5.06 -1.82 17.26
N VAL A 236 -5.00 -2.16 15.98
CA VAL A 236 -3.83 -2.68 15.28
C VAL A 236 -3.65 -1.82 14.05
N ALA A 237 -2.47 -1.24 13.83
CA ALA A 237 -2.17 -0.50 12.59
C ALA A 237 -1.38 -1.37 11.60
N TYR A 238 -1.70 -1.24 10.32
CA TYR A 238 -0.88 -1.74 9.22
C TYR A 238 0.23 -0.72 8.95
N VAL A 239 1.49 -1.16 9.00
CA VAL A 239 2.67 -0.30 8.89
C VAL A 239 3.55 -0.70 7.71
N THR A 240 3.94 0.28 6.91
CA THR A 240 4.76 0.12 5.70
C THR A 240 6.20 0.60 5.89
N THR A 241 6.52 1.24 7.02
CA THR A 241 7.90 1.58 7.42
C THR A 241 8.20 1.12 8.86
N LEU A 242 9.48 0.91 9.17
CA LEU A 242 9.91 0.63 10.54
C LEU A 242 9.65 1.81 11.48
N GLU A 243 9.76 3.05 10.98
CA GLU A 243 9.47 4.28 11.74
C GLU A 243 8.01 4.32 12.20
N GLN A 244 7.05 4.02 11.30
CA GLN A 244 5.65 3.85 11.68
C GLN A 244 5.46 2.72 12.69
N ALA A 245 6.16 1.60 12.50
CA ALA A 245 6.11 0.49 13.44
C ALA A 245 6.57 0.92 14.85
N TYR A 246 7.65 1.69 14.97
CA TYR A 246 8.16 2.22 16.23
C TYR A 246 7.24 3.28 16.85
N GLY A 247 6.86 4.31 16.08
CA GLY A 247 6.02 5.41 16.58
C GLY A 247 4.66 4.91 17.05
N TRP A 248 4.01 4.04 16.27
CA TRP A 248 2.83 3.33 16.75
C TRP A 248 3.21 2.52 18.00
N ALA A 249 4.26 1.68 17.95
CA ALA A 249 4.70 0.79 19.04
C ALA A 249 4.88 1.48 20.42
N GLU A 250 5.30 2.74 20.47
CA GLU A 250 5.45 3.50 21.71
C GLU A 250 4.08 3.89 22.34
N GLU A 251 3.00 3.98 21.56
CA GLU A 251 1.65 4.40 22.00
C GLU A 251 0.71 3.26 22.49
N GLY A 252 1.20 2.04 22.71
CA GLY A 252 0.47 0.91 23.36
C GLY A 252 -0.44 -0.11 22.59
N GLY A 253 -0.87 0.06 21.33
CA GLY A 253 -1.77 -0.89 20.60
C GLY A 253 -1.31 -1.52 19.26
N CYS A 254 -0.94 -2.81 19.23
CA CYS A 254 -0.49 -3.72 18.11
C CYS A 254 -0.11 -3.20 16.68
N VAL A 255 0.83 -3.89 15.99
CA VAL A 255 1.17 -3.60 14.56
C VAL A 255 1.06 -4.84 13.66
N ALA A 256 0.67 -4.63 12.41
CA ALA A 256 0.75 -5.57 11.31
C ALA A 256 1.72 -5.02 10.26
N VAL A 257 2.78 -5.76 9.91
CA VAL A 257 3.91 -5.22 9.15
C VAL A 257 3.85 -5.64 7.69
N ASP A 258 3.99 -4.69 6.76
CA ASP A 258 3.99 -4.98 5.31
C ASP A 258 5.12 -5.94 4.91
N ALA A 259 4.84 -6.79 3.93
CA ALA A 259 5.81 -7.75 3.40
C ALA A 259 6.99 -7.10 2.66
N GLY A 260 6.82 -5.88 2.15
CA GLY A 260 7.83 -5.10 1.44
C GLY A 260 8.85 -4.38 2.33
N ILE A 261 8.72 -4.42 3.67
CA ILE A 261 9.76 -3.89 4.55
C ILE A 261 10.98 -4.81 4.48
N SER A 262 12.03 -4.33 3.82
CA SER A 262 13.33 -5.03 3.75
C SER A 262 13.94 -5.21 5.14
N ARG A 263 14.41 -6.43 5.43
CA ARG A 263 14.86 -6.86 6.77
C ARG A 263 16.36 -7.12 6.82
N THR A 264 17.16 -6.27 6.17
CA THR A 264 18.61 -6.42 6.08
C THR A 264 19.35 -5.78 7.27
N ALA A 265 20.55 -6.29 7.55
CA ALA A 265 21.23 -6.22 8.86
C ALA A 265 21.85 -4.85 9.26
N ALA A 266 21.24 -3.74 8.88
CA ALA A 266 21.66 -2.38 9.27
C ALA A 266 20.85 -1.79 10.44
N GLY A 267 20.23 -2.63 11.29
CA GLY A 267 19.36 -2.17 12.37
C GLY A 267 19.21 -3.12 13.57
N VAL A 268 18.87 -4.39 13.36
CA VAL A 268 18.91 -5.45 14.39
C VAL A 268 19.20 -6.80 13.72
N ASP A 269 20.08 -7.59 14.31
CA ASP A 269 20.44 -8.94 13.85
C ASP A 269 19.59 -10.01 14.56
N VAL A 270 18.58 -10.58 13.87
CA VAL A 270 17.82 -11.73 14.38
C VAL A 270 17.48 -12.74 13.27
N PRO A 271 17.85 -14.03 13.42
CA PRO A 271 17.42 -15.09 12.52
C PRO A 271 15.90 -15.30 12.49
N LEU A 272 15.38 -15.64 11.31
CA LEU A 272 13.98 -15.96 11.01
C LEU A 272 13.51 -17.28 11.66
N ALA A 273 13.41 -17.30 12.98
CA ALA A 273 12.73 -18.35 13.74
C ALA A 273 11.95 -17.73 14.91
N SER A 274 10.63 -17.92 14.87
CA SER A 274 9.66 -17.50 15.89
C SER A 274 9.88 -16.08 16.41
N LEU A 275 9.29 -15.13 15.69
CA LEU A 275 9.08 -13.79 16.19
C LEU A 275 7.68 -13.29 15.88
N ARG A 276 7.16 -12.55 16.85
CA ARG A 276 5.85 -11.92 16.85
C ARG A 276 6.00 -10.62 17.72
N GLY A 277 6.16 -9.37 17.18
CA GLY A 277 5.32 -8.09 17.29
C GLY A 277 5.75 -6.68 17.83
N ARG A 278 5.30 -6.18 19.03
CA ARG A 278 5.23 -4.71 19.38
C ARG A 278 5.94 -4.20 20.67
N LEU A 279 6.79 -3.14 20.54
CA LEU A 279 7.86 -2.69 21.48
C LEU A 279 7.45 -2.23 22.89
N ALA A 280 8.40 -2.41 23.82
CA ALA A 280 8.51 -1.63 25.06
C ALA A 280 9.24 -0.29 24.84
N PRO A 281 8.86 0.79 25.54
CA PRO A 281 9.48 2.11 25.36
C PRO A 281 10.93 2.15 25.85
N ASN A 282 11.69 3.05 25.25
CA ASN A 282 13.13 3.18 25.42
C ASN A 282 13.51 3.48 26.88
N VAL A 283 14.09 2.49 27.60
CA VAL A 283 14.77 2.74 28.89
C VAL A 283 16.11 3.40 28.58
N ALA A 284 16.05 4.70 28.26
CA ALA A 284 17.23 5.54 28.20
C ALA A 284 17.95 5.51 29.56
N SER A 285 19.27 5.35 29.52
CA SER A 285 20.19 5.21 30.66
C SER A 285 20.19 3.86 31.40
N ARG A 286 21.16 3.01 31.02
CA ARG A 286 22.31 2.66 31.89
C ARG A 286 23.36 1.86 31.10
N GLY A 287 24.63 2.25 31.22
CA GLY A 287 25.76 1.43 30.79
C GLY A 287 26.46 1.89 29.52
N THR A 288 27.30 2.92 29.65
CA THR A 288 28.44 3.16 28.76
C THR A 288 29.23 1.87 28.46
N LYS A 289 29.49 1.56 27.18
CA LYS A 289 30.76 0.94 26.72
C LYS A 289 31.01 1.11 25.21
N ARG A 290 31.75 2.19 24.94
CA ARG A 290 32.80 2.44 23.92
C ARG A 290 33.38 1.22 23.16
N LEU A 291 33.93 1.53 21.95
CA LEU A 291 34.86 0.73 21.11
C LEU A 291 34.20 -0.37 20.24
N SER A 292 34.66 -0.71 19.02
CA SER A 292 35.63 -0.07 18.09
C SER A 292 35.56 -0.74 16.70
N PHE A 293 35.95 0.02 15.66
CA PHE A 293 36.09 -0.35 14.24
C PHE A 293 34.80 -0.60 13.46
#